data_AF-A0A6G7Y2L5-F1
#
_entry.id   AF-A0A6G7Y2L5-F1
#
_cell.length_a   1.000
_cell.length_b   1.000
_cell.length_c   1.000
_cell.angle_alpha   90.00
_cell.angle_beta   90.00
_cell.angle_gamma   90.00
#
_symmetry.space_group_name_H-M   'P 1'
#
loop_
_entity.id
_entity.type
_entity.pdbx_description
1 polymer ?
#
loop_
_entity_poly.entity_id
_entity_poly.type
_entity_poly.pdbx_seq_one_letter_code
_entity_poly.pdbx_strand_id
1 'polypeptide(L)'
;MTRTTTPISRSGTWAERAYEAGNAVLLALQLQGLMVLGTLAGGVLFGLAPSLTAAAALARADRRGDLVRPWRDFWPTWRADLVPATRAAAPLAGLALIAAANLTFAAPLGLGWAIASIAAALAIATAVAWFPALYAHYAMPWPRYTLLALALVARKPLASIILLFLSAGLAFLATWSPAIAVFVAAGAWVLVGSRVALSAFDENEERLADGPEVPDLVATLPSRPLDLS
;
A
#
# COMPACT_ATOMS: atom_id res chain seq x y z
N MET A 1 41.04 3.42 -4.58
CA MET A 1 39.83 4.06 -5.14
C MET A 1 38.88 4.35 -3.99
N THR A 2 38.91 5.57 -3.49
CA THR A 2 38.09 6.05 -2.36
C THR A 2 36.72 6.49 -2.89
N ARG A 3 35.65 5.83 -2.43
CA ARG A 3 34.27 6.20 -2.73
C ARG A 3 33.93 7.45 -1.92
N THR A 4 33.91 8.61 -2.57
CA THR A 4 33.37 9.84 -1.98
C THR A 4 31.87 9.67 -1.83
N THR A 5 31.41 9.31 -0.64
CA THR A 5 29.99 9.45 -0.27
C THR A 5 29.72 10.93 -0.07
N THR A 6 29.27 11.60 -1.13
CA THR A 6 28.74 12.95 -1.03
C THR A 6 27.51 12.90 -0.12
N PRO A 7 27.48 13.62 1.01
CA PRO A 7 26.28 13.70 1.84
C PRO A 7 25.18 14.39 1.01
N ILE A 8 24.03 13.74 0.85
CA ILE A 8 22.86 14.29 0.17
C ILE A 8 22.35 15.46 1.03
N SER A 9 22.72 16.69 0.70
CA SER A 9 22.16 17.88 1.32
C SER A 9 20.71 18.04 0.88
N ARG A 10 19.74 17.62 1.72
CA ARG A 10 18.31 17.96 1.60
C ARG A 10 18.05 19.46 1.90
N SER A 11 18.72 20.37 1.21
CA SER A 11 18.48 21.81 1.33
C SER A 11 17.89 22.36 0.04
N GLY A 12 16.74 21.83 -0.38
CA GLY A 12 15.88 22.60 -1.28
C GLY A 12 15.42 23.86 -0.55
N THR A 13 15.37 24.98 -1.26
CA THR A 13 14.86 26.23 -0.68
C THR A 13 13.42 26.03 -0.16
N TRP A 14 12.98 26.81 0.81
CA TRP A 14 11.61 26.68 1.34
C TRP A 14 10.54 26.78 0.23
N ALA A 15 10.84 27.55 -0.82
CA ALA A 15 10.01 27.72 -2.01
C ALA A 15 9.89 26.43 -2.83
N GLU A 16 10.99 25.68 -3.02
CA GLU A 16 10.96 24.37 -3.67
C GLU A 16 10.09 23.37 -2.91
N ARG A 17 10.23 23.31 -1.58
CA ARG A 17 9.40 22.43 -0.75
C ARG A 17 7.92 22.80 -0.79
N ALA A 18 7.61 24.09 -0.79
CA ALA A 18 6.23 24.57 -0.93
C ALA A 18 5.65 24.22 -2.30
N TYR A 19 6.46 24.35 -3.37
CA TYR A 19 6.06 23.98 -4.72
C TYR A 19 5.82 22.48 -4.86
N GLU A 20 6.71 21.64 -4.34
CA GLU A 20 6.55 20.18 -4.31
C GLU A 20 5.30 19.75 -3.54
N ALA A 21 5.06 20.36 -2.37
CA ALA A 21 3.86 20.11 -1.58
C ALA A 21 2.60 20.52 -2.34
N GLY A 22 2.60 21.70 -2.98
CA GLY A 22 1.50 22.18 -3.80
C GLY A 22 1.22 21.27 -4.99
N ASN A 23 2.26 20.83 -5.70
CA ASN A 23 2.13 19.91 -6.82
C ASN A 23 1.57 18.54 -6.37
N ALA A 24 2.03 18.03 -5.23
CA ALA A 24 1.51 16.78 -4.66
C ALA A 24 0.02 16.90 -4.29
N VAL A 25 -0.42 18.05 -3.74
CA VAL A 25 -1.83 18.32 -3.44
C VAL A 25 -2.66 18.38 -4.72
N LEU A 26 -2.16 19.07 -5.76
CA LEU A 26 -2.85 19.14 -7.06
C LEU A 26 -2.99 17.75 -7.69
N LEU A 27 -1.94 16.94 -7.65
CA LEU A 27 -1.99 15.55 -8.11
C LEU A 27 -3.01 14.74 -7.31
N ALA A 28 -3.05 14.91 -5.97
CA ALA A 28 -4.02 14.23 -5.10
C ALA A 28 -5.46 14.51 -5.53
N LEU A 29 -5.77 15.79 -5.80
CA LEU A 29 -7.09 16.23 -6.23
C LEU A 29 -7.45 15.69 -7.62
N GLN A 30 -6.50 15.67 -8.55
CA GLN A 30 -6.73 15.10 -9.89
C GLN A 30 -6.97 13.59 -9.82
N LEU A 31 -6.15 12.86 -9.05
CA LEU A 31 -6.32 11.43 -8.84
C LEU A 31 -7.66 11.11 -8.17
N GLN A 32 -8.08 11.91 -7.17
CA GLN A 32 -9.40 11.76 -6.58
C GLN A 32 -10.51 11.88 -7.62
N GLY A 33 -10.50 12.94 -8.44
CA GLY A 33 -11.51 13.16 -9.47
C GLY A 33 -11.57 11.99 -10.47
N LEU A 34 -10.40 11.54 -10.93
CA LEU A 34 -10.29 10.38 -11.81
C LEU A 34 -10.76 9.09 -11.16
N MET A 35 -10.46 8.89 -9.88
CA MET A 35 -10.92 7.72 -9.15
C MET A 35 -12.44 7.70 -9.00
N VAL A 36 -13.05 8.83 -8.67
CA VAL A 36 -14.52 8.94 -8.61
C VAL A 36 -15.13 8.61 -9.97
N LEU A 37 -14.62 9.23 -11.05
CA LEU A 37 -15.10 8.98 -12.41
C LEU A 37 -14.91 7.52 -12.85
N GLY A 38 -13.74 6.93 -12.60
CA GLY A 38 -13.45 5.54 -12.93
C GLY A 38 -14.27 4.54 -12.10
N THR A 39 -14.50 4.85 -10.82
CA THR A 39 -15.35 4.04 -9.93
C THR A 39 -16.79 4.05 -10.40
N LEU A 40 -17.33 5.21 -10.77
CA LEU A 40 -18.67 5.35 -11.34
C LEU A 40 -18.77 4.65 -12.72
N ALA A 41 -17.79 4.84 -13.59
CA ALA A 41 -17.75 4.21 -14.91
C ALA A 41 -17.73 2.67 -14.85
N GLY A 42 -17.14 2.09 -13.80
CA GLY A 42 -17.10 0.65 -13.57
C GLY A 42 -18.25 0.09 -12.71
N GLY A 43 -19.32 0.85 -12.45
CA GLY A 43 -20.45 0.35 -11.65
C GLY A 43 -20.16 0.19 -10.16
N VAL A 44 -19.35 1.11 -9.60
CA VAL A 44 -18.91 1.19 -8.20
C VAL A 44 -18.04 0.01 -7.76
N LEU A 45 -18.60 -1.20 -7.65
CA LEU A 45 -17.89 -2.37 -7.13
C LEU A 45 -16.77 -2.83 -8.07
N PHE A 46 -17.05 -2.94 -9.37
CA PHE A 46 -16.05 -3.34 -10.35
C PHE A 46 -15.15 -2.18 -10.78
N GLY A 47 -15.53 -0.94 -10.48
CA GLY A 47 -14.76 0.26 -10.79
C GLY A 47 -13.72 0.64 -9.73
N LEU A 48 -13.92 0.22 -8.47
CA LEU A 48 -13.06 0.61 -7.35
C LEU A 48 -11.64 0.05 -7.45
N ALA A 49 -11.51 -1.25 -7.74
CA ALA A 49 -10.20 -1.89 -7.88
C ALA A 49 -9.37 -1.27 -9.02
N PRO A 50 -9.86 -1.17 -10.27
CA PRO A 50 -9.08 -0.57 -11.35
C PRO A 50 -8.85 0.93 -11.18
N SER A 51 -9.74 1.67 -10.51
CA SER A 51 -9.51 3.09 -10.23
C SER A 51 -8.36 3.29 -9.24
N LEU A 52 -8.29 2.44 -8.22
CA LEU A 52 -7.21 2.41 -7.24
C LEU A 52 -5.87 2.01 -7.84
N THR A 53 -5.83 0.94 -8.63
CA THR A 53 -4.57 0.46 -9.23
C THR A 53 -4.04 1.44 -10.27
N ALA A 54 -4.91 2.04 -11.09
CA ALA A 54 -4.50 3.08 -12.03
C ALA A 54 -3.97 4.32 -11.31
N ALA A 55 -4.64 4.77 -10.25
CA ALA A 55 -4.16 5.90 -9.45
C ALA A 55 -2.81 5.60 -8.77
N ALA A 56 -2.63 4.39 -8.24
CA ALA A 56 -1.36 3.96 -7.65
C ALA A 56 -0.22 3.85 -8.68
N ALA A 57 -0.52 3.41 -9.91
CA ALA A 57 0.44 3.39 -11.00
C ALA A 57 0.90 4.80 -11.38
N LEU A 58 -0.02 5.77 -11.45
CA LEU A 58 0.31 7.19 -11.69
C LEU A 58 1.10 7.79 -10.52
N ALA A 59 0.73 7.51 -9.27
CA ALA A 59 1.46 7.94 -8.09
C ALA A 59 2.90 7.40 -8.06
N ARG A 60 3.09 6.15 -8.49
CA ARG A 60 4.41 5.53 -8.63
C ARG A 60 5.24 6.19 -9.74
N ALA A 61 4.61 6.52 -10.87
CA ALA A 61 5.28 7.21 -11.98
C ALA A 61 5.74 8.62 -11.58
N ASP A 62 4.88 9.39 -10.90
CA ASP A 62 5.23 10.71 -10.36
C ASP A 62 6.43 10.63 -9.41
N ARG A 63 6.45 9.66 -8.49
CA ARG A 63 7.58 9.46 -7.57
C ARG A 63 8.90 9.11 -8.27
N ARG A 64 8.86 8.48 -9.45
CA ARG A 64 10.06 8.20 -10.26
C ARG A 64 10.55 9.41 -11.05
N GLY A 65 9.81 10.52 -11.04
CA GLY A 65 10.09 11.70 -11.86
C GLY A 65 9.61 11.55 -13.31
N ASP A 66 8.73 10.60 -13.60
CA ASP A 66 8.13 10.46 -14.93
C ASP A 66 7.16 11.63 -15.19
N LEU A 67 7.09 12.11 -16.43
CA LEU A 67 6.10 13.13 -16.83
C LEU A 67 4.70 12.54 -16.86
N VAL A 68 3.97 12.65 -15.75
CA VAL A 68 2.60 12.15 -15.63
C VAL A 68 1.60 13.15 -16.21
N ARG A 69 0.70 12.69 -17.09
CA ARG A 69 -0.47 13.45 -17.54
C ARG A 69 -1.73 12.77 -17.03
N PRO A 70 -2.20 13.08 -15.80
CA PRO A 70 -3.16 12.24 -15.09
C PRO A 70 -4.42 11.90 -15.89
N TRP A 71 -5.03 12.90 -16.54
CA TRP A 71 -6.24 12.70 -17.34
C TRP A 71 -6.05 11.85 -18.59
N ARG A 72 -4.86 11.86 -19.19
CA ARG A 72 -4.58 11.10 -20.41
C ARG A 72 -4.13 9.67 -20.10
N ASP A 73 -3.29 9.52 -19.08
CA ASP A 73 -2.60 8.27 -18.78
C ASP A 73 -3.45 7.35 -17.87
N PHE A 74 -4.41 7.92 -17.12
CA PHE A 74 -5.33 7.14 -16.28
C PHE A 74 -6.25 6.22 -17.07
N TRP A 75 -6.95 6.71 -18.10
CA TRP A 75 -7.98 5.93 -18.78
C TRP A 75 -7.48 4.67 -19.51
N PRO A 76 -6.34 4.70 -20.22
CA PRO A 76 -5.76 3.49 -20.80
C PRO A 76 -5.40 2.46 -19.72
N THR A 77 -4.78 2.91 -18.63
CA THR A 77 -4.39 2.06 -17.50
C THR A 77 -5.62 1.44 -16.83
N TRP A 78 -6.64 2.26 -16.53
CA TRP A 78 -7.90 1.83 -15.95
C TRP A 78 -8.63 0.78 -16.79
N ARG A 79 -8.67 0.96 -18.13
CA ARG A 79 -9.30 -0.02 -19.04
C ARG A 79 -8.54 -1.33 -19.10
N ALA A 80 -7.20 -1.28 -19.13
CA ALA A 80 -6.36 -2.47 -19.15
C ALA A 80 -6.50 -3.29 -17.86
N ASP A 81 -6.67 -2.60 -16.73
CA ASP A 81 -6.74 -3.23 -15.41
C ASP A 81 -8.15 -3.63 -14.96
N LEU A 82 -9.20 -3.28 -15.71
CA LEU A 82 -10.59 -3.46 -15.26
C LEU A 82 -10.91 -4.90 -14.83
N VAL A 83 -10.53 -5.89 -15.63
CA VAL A 83 -10.72 -7.31 -15.30
C VAL A 83 -9.57 -7.85 -14.44
N PRO A 84 -8.29 -7.66 -14.79
CA PRO A 84 -7.18 -8.23 -14.02
C PRO A 84 -7.11 -7.73 -12.58
N ALA A 85 -7.30 -6.43 -12.33
CA ALA A 85 -7.25 -5.86 -10.99
C ALA A 85 -8.45 -6.30 -10.16
N THR A 86 -9.66 -6.31 -10.73
CA THR A 86 -10.86 -6.81 -10.06
C THR A 86 -10.70 -8.27 -9.65
N ARG A 87 -10.19 -9.12 -10.55
CA ARG A 87 -9.94 -10.54 -10.25
C ARG A 87 -8.87 -10.72 -9.16
N ALA A 88 -7.83 -9.88 -9.16
CA ALA A 88 -6.81 -9.91 -8.12
C ALA A 88 -7.32 -9.40 -6.76
N ALA A 89 -8.24 -8.44 -6.76
CA ALA A 89 -8.84 -7.88 -5.54
C ALA A 89 -9.94 -8.77 -4.96
N ALA A 90 -10.62 -9.58 -5.78
CA ALA A 90 -11.78 -10.37 -5.38
C ALA A 90 -11.59 -11.24 -4.11
N PRO A 91 -10.49 -12.01 -3.93
CA PRO A 91 -10.30 -12.79 -2.71
C PRO A 91 -10.16 -11.92 -1.47
N LEU A 92 -9.47 -10.79 -1.61
CA LEU A 92 -9.23 -9.86 -0.51
C LEU A 92 -10.54 -9.12 -0.13
N ALA A 93 -11.35 -8.77 -1.12
CA ALA A 93 -12.70 -8.24 -0.91
C ALA A 93 -13.60 -9.27 -0.21
N GLY A 94 -13.54 -10.54 -0.60
CA GLY A 94 -14.24 -11.64 0.08
C GLY A 94 -13.84 -11.77 1.54
N LEU A 95 -12.55 -11.74 1.85
CA LEU A 95 -12.04 -11.74 3.23
C LEU A 95 -12.52 -10.51 4.01
N ALA A 96 -12.52 -9.32 3.40
CA ALA A 96 -13.02 -8.11 4.03
C ALA A 96 -14.51 -8.20 4.37
N LEU A 97 -15.33 -8.75 3.47
CA LEU A 97 -16.75 -9.00 3.73
C LEU A 97 -16.97 -9.99 4.88
N ILE A 98 -16.21 -11.09 4.90
CA ILE A 98 -16.27 -12.09 5.98
C ILE A 98 -15.85 -11.44 7.32
N ALA A 99 -14.79 -10.63 7.33
CA ALA A 99 -14.35 -9.94 8.53
C ALA A 99 -15.38 -8.94 9.05
N ALA A 100 -16.01 -8.18 8.16
CA ALA A 100 -17.08 -7.25 8.50
C ALA A 100 -18.29 -7.98 9.09
N ALA A 101 -18.69 -9.12 8.50
CA ALA A 101 -19.75 -9.97 9.05
C ALA A 101 -19.36 -10.55 10.42
N ASN A 102 -18.12 -11.03 10.59
CA ASN A 102 -17.65 -11.54 11.88
C ASN A 102 -17.72 -10.48 12.97
N LEU A 103 -17.41 -9.21 12.67
CA LEU A 103 -17.56 -8.12 13.65
C LEU A 103 -18.99 -7.96 14.17
N THR A 104 -20.01 -8.21 13.34
CA THR A 104 -21.41 -8.08 13.78
C THR A 104 -21.87 -9.25 14.65
N PHE A 105 -21.33 -10.46 14.41
CA PHE A 105 -21.76 -11.68 15.10
C PHE A 105 -20.86 -12.12 16.25
N ALA A 106 -19.66 -11.53 16.42
CA ALA A 106 -18.69 -12.00 17.41
C ALA A 106 -18.97 -11.54 18.85
N ALA A 107 -19.60 -10.37 19.04
CA ALA A 107 -19.83 -9.81 20.38
C ALA A 107 -20.67 -10.72 21.29
N PRO A 108 -21.76 -11.37 20.83
CA PRO A 108 -22.54 -12.31 21.63
C PRO A 108 -21.79 -13.60 22.01
N LEU A 109 -20.70 -13.95 21.32
CA LEU A 109 -19.95 -15.20 21.53
C LEU A 109 -18.93 -15.10 22.68
N GLY A 110 -18.72 -13.90 23.23
CA GLY A 110 -17.83 -13.64 24.35
C GLY A 110 -16.60 -12.80 23.99
N LEU A 111 -15.91 -12.30 25.02
CA LEU A 111 -14.82 -11.31 24.87
C LEU A 111 -13.66 -11.81 24.00
N GLY A 112 -13.26 -13.09 24.14
CA GLY A 112 -12.17 -13.66 23.35
C GLY A 112 -12.47 -13.66 21.84
N TRP A 113 -13.71 -14.02 21.46
CA TRP A 113 -14.15 -14.00 20.06
C TRP A 113 -14.26 -12.59 19.49
N ALA A 114 -14.70 -11.63 20.30
CA ALA A 114 -14.73 -10.22 19.92
C ALA A 114 -13.31 -9.69 19.63
N ILE A 115 -12.35 -9.94 20.52
CA ILE A 115 -10.95 -9.52 20.34
C ILE A 115 -10.35 -10.16 19.09
N ALA A 116 -10.53 -11.47 18.89
CA ALA A 116 -10.02 -12.18 17.72
C ALA A 116 -10.61 -11.63 16.42
N SER A 117 -11.92 -11.31 16.41
CA SER A 117 -12.61 -10.76 15.24
C SER A 117 -12.13 -9.35 14.90
N ILE A 118 -11.91 -8.51 15.91
CA ILE A 118 -11.31 -7.18 15.72
C ILE A 118 -9.90 -7.30 15.16
N ALA A 119 -9.06 -8.17 15.74
CA ALA A 119 -7.69 -8.38 15.27
C ALA A 119 -7.67 -8.87 13.81
N ALA A 120 -8.53 -9.82 13.45
CA ALA A 120 -8.67 -10.30 12.07
C ALA A 120 -9.14 -9.18 11.12
N ALA A 121 -10.12 -8.38 11.52
CA ALA A 121 -10.60 -7.27 10.71
C ALA A 121 -9.52 -6.21 10.48
N LEU A 122 -8.74 -5.86 11.50
CA LEU A 122 -7.61 -4.92 11.38
C LEU A 122 -6.52 -5.47 10.45
N ALA A 123 -6.18 -6.74 10.58
CA ALA A 123 -5.21 -7.39 9.70
C ALA A 123 -5.68 -7.38 8.23
N ILE A 124 -6.94 -7.72 7.99
CA ILE A 124 -7.53 -7.74 6.64
C ILE A 124 -7.65 -6.32 6.07
N ALA A 125 -8.10 -5.34 6.86
CA ALA A 125 -8.16 -3.94 6.44
C ALA A 125 -6.78 -3.40 6.06
N THR A 126 -5.75 -3.77 6.82
CA THR A 126 -4.37 -3.38 6.51
C THR A 126 -3.88 -4.06 5.23
N ALA A 127 -4.19 -5.34 5.02
CA ALA A 127 -3.88 -6.05 3.78
C ALA A 127 -4.57 -5.42 2.56
N VAL A 128 -5.83 -4.97 2.70
CA VAL A 128 -6.53 -4.17 1.67
C VAL A 128 -5.77 -2.88 1.36
N ALA A 129 -5.24 -2.19 2.38
CA ALA A 129 -4.50 -0.96 2.18
C ALA A 129 -3.17 -1.14 1.43
N TRP A 130 -2.55 -2.31 1.55
CA TRP A 130 -1.35 -2.66 0.79
C TRP A 130 -1.64 -2.93 -0.71
N PHE A 131 -2.85 -3.37 -1.06
CA PHE A 131 -3.17 -3.89 -2.39
C PHE A 131 -2.85 -2.95 -3.57
N PRO A 132 -3.25 -1.65 -3.56
CA PRO A 132 -3.01 -0.77 -4.71
C PRO A 132 -1.51 -0.62 -5.04
N ALA A 133 -0.67 -0.46 -4.01
CA ALA A 133 0.76 -0.34 -4.17
C ALA A 133 1.42 -1.65 -4.60
N LEU A 134 0.96 -2.79 -4.08
CA LEU A 134 1.43 -4.10 -4.52
C LEU A 134 1.15 -4.33 -6.00
N TYR A 135 -0.08 -4.06 -6.42
CA TYR A 135 -0.51 -4.29 -7.80
C TYR A 135 0.25 -3.39 -8.77
N ALA A 136 0.46 -2.11 -8.41
CA ALA A 136 1.20 -1.16 -9.23
C ALA A 136 2.72 -1.44 -9.28
N HIS A 137 3.28 -2.13 -8.27
CA HIS A 137 4.71 -2.40 -8.19
C HIS A 137 5.08 -3.79 -8.73
N TYR A 138 4.28 -4.82 -8.43
CA TYR A 138 4.61 -6.21 -8.74
C TYR A 138 3.63 -6.80 -9.77
N ALA A 139 4.17 -7.41 -10.82
CA ALA A 139 3.40 -8.23 -11.76
C ALA A 139 3.38 -9.69 -11.27
N MET A 140 2.25 -10.14 -10.71
CA MET A 140 2.09 -11.47 -10.13
C MET A 140 0.82 -12.17 -10.63
N PRO A 141 0.74 -13.52 -10.57
CA PRO A 141 -0.53 -14.20 -10.75
C PRO A 141 -1.50 -13.81 -9.63
N TRP A 142 -2.79 -13.70 -9.99
CA TRP A 142 -3.82 -13.08 -9.16
C TRP A 142 -3.94 -13.57 -7.70
N PRO A 143 -3.78 -14.87 -7.33
CA PRO A 143 -3.96 -15.28 -5.94
C PRO A 143 -2.78 -14.88 -5.04
N ARG A 144 -1.61 -14.59 -5.63
CA ARG A 144 -0.41 -14.22 -4.86
C ARG A 144 -0.51 -12.84 -4.24
N TYR A 145 -1.31 -11.93 -4.80
CA TYR A 145 -1.51 -10.59 -4.23
C TYR A 145 -2.09 -10.66 -2.82
N THR A 146 -3.12 -11.48 -2.61
CA THR A 146 -3.77 -11.64 -1.30
C THR A 146 -2.80 -12.22 -0.27
N LEU A 147 -2.09 -13.30 -0.62
CA LEU A 147 -1.13 -13.94 0.28
C LEU A 147 0.03 -13.01 0.64
N LEU A 148 0.56 -12.28 -0.34
CA LEU A 148 1.65 -11.34 -0.10
C LEU A 148 1.19 -10.14 0.74
N ALA A 149 0.00 -9.60 0.47
CA ALA A 149 -0.56 -8.51 1.28
C ALA A 149 -0.71 -8.93 2.75
N LEU A 150 -1.26 -10.12 3.01
CA LEU A 150 -1.35 -10.68 4.38
C LEU A 150 0.03 -10.90 5.00
N ALA A 151 0.99 -11.42 4.23
CA ALA A 151 2.36 -11.61 4.72
C ALA A 151 3.03 -10.27 5.08
N LEU A 152 2.75 -9.20 4.34
CA LEU A 152 3.33 -7.87 4.60
C LEU A 152 2.80 -7.24 5.89
N VAL A 153 1.55 -7.50 6.26
CA VAL A 153 1.00 -7.07 7.56
C VAL A 153 1.90 -7.57 8.71
N ALA A 154 2.33 -8.83 8.63
CA ALA A 154 3.20 -9.43 9.65
C ALA A 154 4.69 -9.05 9.48
N ARG A 155 5.19 -8.96 8.24
CA ARG A 155 6.62 -8.74 7.94
C ARG A 155 7.06 -7.28 8.07
N LYS A 156 6.16 -6.32 7.86
CA LYS A 156 6.45 -4.88 7.90
C LYS A 156 5.43 -4.18 8.83
N PRO A 157 5.49 -4.44 10.15
CA PRO A 157 4.47 -3.98 11.09
C PRO A 157 4.41 -2.45 11.19
N LEU A 158 5.55 -1.75 11.15
CA LEU A 158 5.57 -0.28 11.23
C LEU A 158 4.85 0.37 10.04
N ALA A 159 5.20 -0.02 8.80
CA ALA A 159 4.53 0.48 7.60
C ALA A 159 3.05 0.11 7.58
N SER A 160 2.71 -1.09 8.04
CA SER A 160 1.33 -1.56 8.19
C SER A 160 0.53 -0.73 9.19
N ILE A 161 1.11 -0.40 10.34
CA ILE A 161 0.50 0.49 11.35
C ILE A 161 0.27 1.87 10.74
N ILE A 162 1.26 2.45 10.05
CA ILE A 162 1.12 3.77 9.40
C ILE A 162 0.00 3.76 8.36
N LEU A 163 -0.06 2.74 7.50
CA LEU A 163 -1.14 2.58 6.51
C LEU A 163 -2.50 2.43 7.18
N LEU A 164 -2.59 1.67 8.28
CA LEU A 164 -3.81 1.50 9.03
C LEU A 164 -4.27 2.83 9.65
N PHE A 165 -3.37 3.58 10.30
CA PHE A 165 -3.68 4.89 10.87
C PHE A 165 -4.08 5.91 9.80
N LEU A 166 -3.41 5.91 8.65
CA LEU A 166 -3.78 6.76 7.52
C LEU A 166 -5.19 6.42 7.03
N SER A 167 -5.49 5.14 6.85
CA SER A 167 -6.79 4.67 6.38
C SER A 167 -7.90 4.98 7.39
N ALA A 168 -7.66 4.68 8.68
CA ALA A 168 -8.59 4.93 9.76
C ALA A 168 -8.82 6.43 9.99
N GLY A 169 -7.77 7.25 9.93
CA GLY A 169 -7.87 8.70 10.04
C GLY A 169 -8.71 9.31 8.93
N LEU A 170 -8.49 8.90 7.68
CA LEU A 170 -9.28 9.37 6.54
C LEU A 170 -10.73 8.86 6.60
N ALA A 171 -10.95 7.61 7.02
CA ALA A 171 -12.29 7.08 7.25
C ALA A 171 -13.02 7.84 8.36
N PHE A 172 -12.33 8.19 9.45
CA PHE A 172 -12.88 9.02 10.52
C PHE A 172 -13.20 10.44 10.03
N LEU A 173 -12.31 11.09 9.28
CA LEU A 173 -12.61 12.41 8.69
C LEU A 173 -13.82 12.36 7.74
N ALA A 174 -13.98 11.26 6.99
CA ALA A 174 -15.10 11.05 6.09
C ALA A 174 -16.46 10.95 6.82
N THR A 175 -16.50 10.55 8.11
CA THR A 175 -17.76 10.56 8.88
C THR A 175 -18.20 11.96 9.28
N TRP A 176 -17.27 12.91 9.39
CA TRP A 176 -17.58 14.31 9.69
C TRP A 176 -18.13 15.05 8.47
N SER A 177 -17.67 14.69 7.27
CA SER A 177 -18.19 15.26 6.03
C SER A 177 -18.04 14.27 4.87
N PRO A 178 -19.15 13.86 4.25
CA PRO A 178 -19.11 13.04 3.02
C PRO A 178 -18.32 13.72 1.89
N ALA A 179 -18.25 15.06 1.90
CA ALA A 179 -17.45 15.81 0.93
C ALA A 179 -15.96 15.46 1.05
N ILE A 180 -15.43 15.24 2.26
CA ILE A 180 -14.02 14.84 2.43
C ILE A 180 -13.77 13.46 1.79
N ALA A 181 -14.71 12.53 1.96
CA ALA A 181 -14.65 11.21 1.35
C ALA A 181 -14.58 11.29 -0.18
N VAL A 182 -15.40 12.15 -0.78
CA VAL A 182 -15.55 12.27 -2.24
C VAL A 182 -14.46 13.13 -2.88
N PHE A 183 -13.97 14.18 -2.20
CA PHE A 183 -13.09 15.18 -2.81
C PHE A 183 -11.61 15.08 -2.42
N VAL A 184 -11.25 14.37 -1.35
CA VAL A 184 -9.85 14.39 -0.87
C VAL A 184 -9.35 13.02 -0.44
N ALA A 185 -10.17 12.24 0.27
CA ALA A 185 -9.69 11.11 1.05
C ALA A 185 -8.96 10.05 0.20
N ALA A 186 -9.56 9.59 -0.89
CA ALA A 186 -9.00 8.49 -1.67
C ALA A 186 -7.73 8.88 -2.45
N GLY A 187 -7.67 10.10 -2.99
CA GLY A 187 -6.49 10.62 -3.69
C GLY A 187 -5.31 10.84 -2.74
N ALA A 188 -5.56 11.44 -1.57
CA ALA A 188 -4.54 11.59 -0.53
C ALA A 188 -4.07 10.22 -0.01
N TRP A 189 -5.01 9.29 0.20
CA TRP A 189 -4.73 7.93 0.63
C TRP A 189 -3.82 7.19 -0.35
N VAL A 190 -4.11 7.23 -1.65
CA VAL A 190 -3.28 6.55 -2.67
C VAL A 190 -1.89 7.16 -2.75
N LEU A 191 -1.75 8.48 -2.73
CA LEU A 191 -0.43 9.12 -2.79
C LEU A 191 0.42 8.82 -1.57
N VAL A 192 -0.12 9.07 -0.37
CA VAL A 192 0.62 8.86 0.88
C VAL A 192 0.85 7.37 1.11
N GLY A 193 -0.16 6.54 0.88
CA GLY A 193 -0.08 5.09 1.01
C GLY A 193 0.93 4.47 0.05
N SER A 194 0.96 4.91 -1.22
CA SER A 194 1.96 4.44 -2.19
C SER A 194 3.37 4.84 -1.76
N ARG A 195 3.58 6.02 -1.16
CA ARG A 195 4.90 6.43 -0.66
C ARG A 195 5.38 5.55 0.49
N VAL A 196 4.51 5.25 1.45
CA VAL A 196 4.81 4.37 2.59
C VAL A 196 5.08 2.94 2.12
N ALA A 197 4.28 2.45 1.18
CA ALA A 197 4.44 1.09 0.65
C ALA A 197 5.74 0.95 -0.16
N LEU A 198 6.05 1.93 -1.02
CA LEU A 198 7.27 1.93 -1.81
C LEU A 198 8.52 2.00 -0.93
N SER A 199 8.55 2.83 0.13
CA SER A 199 9.70 2.83 1.04
C SER A 199 9.92 1.47 1.71
N ALA A 200 8.84 0.77 2.06
CA ALA A 200 8.97 -0.57 2.65
C ALA A 200 9.44 -1.63 1.64
N PHE A 201 9.16 -1.43 0.34
CA PHE A 201 9.68 -2.28 -0.73
C PHE A 201 11.15 -1.98 -1.01
N ASP A 202 11.53 -0.70 -1.07
CA ASP A 202 12.92 -0.27 -1.26
C ASP A 202 13.83 -0.86 -0.16
N GLU A 203 13.43 -0.75 1.12
CA GLU A 203 14.13 -1.40 2.25
C GLU A 203 14.27 -2.93 2.09
N ASN A 204 13.26 -3.57 1.49
CA ASN A 204 13.28 -5.01 1.30
C ASN A 204 14.21 -5.42 0.15
N GLU A 205 14.30 -4.60 -0.91
CA GLU A 205 15.24 -4.80 -2.01
C GLU A 205 16.68 -4.56 -1.57
N GLU A 206 16.94 -3.52 -0.77
CA GLU A 206 18.26 -3.26 -0.16
C GLU A 206 18.74 -4.46 0.65
N ARG A 207 17.87 -5.00 1.53
CA ARG A 207 18.20 -6.20 2.33
C ARG A 207 18.44 -7.45 1.48
N LEU A 208 17.82 -7.56 0.30
CA LEU A 208 18.09 -8.68 -0.61
C LEU A 208 19.40 -8.48 -1.37
N ALA A 209 19.76 -7.24 -1.69
CA ALA A 209 21.03 -6.88 -2.33
C ALA A 209 22.22 -7.10 -1.39
N ASP A 210 22.05 -6.83 -0.10
CA ASP A 210 23.07 -7.05 0.94
C ASP A 210 23.25 -8.52 1.33
N GLY A 211 22.37 -9.42 0.84
CA GLY A 211 22.34 -10.84 1.17
C GLY A 211 21.66 -11.11 2.53
N PRO A 212 21.27 -12.37 2.83
CA PRO A 212 20.77 -12.68 4.17
C PRO A 212 21.86 -12.34 5.19
N GLU A 213 21.53 -11.57 6.24
CA GLU A 213 22.30 -11.59 7.48
C GLU A 213 22.38 -13.05 7.91
N VAL A 214 23.49 -13.71 7.59
CA VAL A 214 23.86 -14.96 8.23
C VAL A 214 24.14 -14.50 9.66
N PRO A 215 23.32 -14.88 10.65
CA PRO A 215 23.67 -14.58 12.03
C PRO A 215 25.07 -15.13 12.26
N ASP A 216 25.79 -14.59 13.23
CA ASP A 216 27.10 -15.11 13.68
C ASP A 216 27.08 -16.60 14.11
N LEU A 217 26.02 -17.35 13.80
CA LEU A 217 25.99 -18.81 13.64
C LEU A 217 27.20 -19.35 12.88
N VAL A 218 27.65 -18.75 11.78
CA VAL A 218 28.88 -19.24 11.11
C VAL A 218 30.15 -18.94 11.93
N ALA A 219 30.15 -17.87 12.75
CA ALA A 219 31.22 -17.58 13.69
C ALA A 219 31.14 -18.40 15.00
N THR A 220 29.97 -18.96 15.33
CA THR A 220 29.73 -19.82 16.50
C THR A 220 29.72 -21.30 16.17
N LEU A 221 29.76 -21.68 14.89
CA LEU A 221 30.04 -23.06 14.50
C LEU A 221 31.53 -23.35 14.76
N PRO A 222 31.87 -24.35 15.59
CA PRO A 222 33.26 -24.71 15.80
C PRO A 222 33.87 -25.12 14.45
N SER A 223 34.89 -24.38 14.01
CA SER A 223 35.66 -24.66 12.80
C SER A 223 36.60 -25.86 12.96
N ARG A 224 36.61 -26.50 14.14
CA ARG A 224 37.29 -27.76 14.38
C ARG A 224 36.32 -28.92 14.13
N PRO A 225 36.67 -29.91 13.30
CA PRO A 225 35.98 -31.20 13.36
C PRO A 225 36.11 -31.72 14.80
N LEU A 226 35.02 -32.26 15.34
CA LEU A 226 35.06 -32.96 16.63
C LEU A 226 36.08 -34.09 16.50
N ASP A 227 37.23 -33.95 17.16
CA ASP A 227 38.15 -35.05 17.39
C ASP A 227 37.42 -36.04 18.30
N LEU A 228 36.76 -37.00 17.66
CA LEU A 228 36.22 -38.19 18.32
C LEU A 228 37.37 -39.19 18.42
N SER A 229 38.21 -39.03 19.44
CA SER A 229 39.18 -40.04 19.89
C SER A 229 38.71 -40.70 21.17
#